data_AF-A0A1E8Q429-F1
#
_entry.id   AF-A0A1E8Q429-F1
#
_cell.length_a   1.000
_cell.length_b   1.000
_cell.length_c   1.000
_cell.angle_alpha   90.00
_cell.angle_beta   90.00
_cell.angle_gamma   90.00
#
_symmetry.space_group_name_H-M   'P 1'
#
loop_
_entity.id
_entity.type
_entity.pdbx_description
1 polymer ?
#
loop_
_entity_poly.entity_id
_entity_poly.type
_entity_poly.pdbx_seq_one_letter_code
_entity_poly.pdbx_strand_id
1 'polypeptide(L)'
;MSAFLYLTFRDQVDLHTYFQFASDKTEAELIEHRRNVHALDRSLPHRAGRAYARLIRGERAPATSSALSDGSRISVRAIVRPEIDFRMLAKALLYTAMDQEKRRSDEEDQAA
;
A
#
# COMPACT_ATOMS: atom_id res chain seq x y z
N MET A 1 13.57 8.58 -7.98
CA MET A 1 13.98 7.53 -7.03
C MET A 1 12.83 7.28 -6.06
N SER A 2 12.32 6.04 -5.94
CA SER A 2 11.22 5.75 -5.02
C SER A 2 11.74 5.51 -3.60
N ALA A 3 11.96 6.60 -2.85
CA ALA A 3 12.57 6.57 -1.52
C ALA A 3 11.80 5.71 -0.50
N PHE A 4 10.49 5.51 -0.72
CA PHE A 4 9.61 4.68 0.11
C PHE A 4 9.90 3.17 0.05
N LEU A 5 10.61 2.69 -0.99
CA LEU A 5 10.94 1.26 -1.17
C LEU A 5 11.70 0.66 0.04
N TYR A 6 12.43 1.52 0.74
CA TYR A 6 13.30 1.14 1.86
C TYR A 6 12.61 1.23 3.22
N LEU A 7 11.35 1.65 3.26
CA LEU A 7 10.54 1.69 4.47
C LEU A 7 9.73 0.40 4.63
N THR A 8 9.45 0.03 5.86
CA THR A 8 8.51 -1.06 6.15
C THR A 8 7.11 -0.67 5.66
N PHE A 9 6.24 -1.66 5.39
CA PHE A 9 4.85 -1.40 5.01
C PHE A 9 4.17 -0.45 6.01
N ARG A 10 4.39 -0.68 7.31
CA ARG A 10 3.79 0.14 8.36
C ARG A 10 4.30 1.59 8.33
N ASP A 11 5.60 1.78 8.14
CA ASP A 11 6.18 3.12 8.03
C ASP A 11 5.64 3.87 6.81
N GLN A 12 5.48 3.18 5.67
CA GLN A 12 4.86 3.76 4.46
C GLN A 12 3.42 4.20 4.72
N VAL A 13 2.61 3.37 5.39
CA VAL A 13 1.23 3.70 5.77
C VAL A 13 1.19 4.85 6.77
N ASP A 14 1.95 4.78 7.86
CA ASP A 14 1.93 5.82 8.90
C ASP A 14 2.33 7.19 8.32
N LEU A 15 3.31 7.23 7.39
CA LEU A 15 3.67 8.45 6.66
C LEU A 15 2.54 8.98 5.79
N HIS A 16 1.93 8.12 4.97
CA HIS A 16 0.83 8.56 4.10
C HIS A 16 -0.36 9.04 4.90
N THR A 17 -0.79 8.27 5.91
CA THR A 17 -1.96 8.60 6.71
C THR A 17 -1.79 9.94 7.43
N TYR A 18 -0.58 10.27 7.90
CA TYR A 18 -0.35 11.53 8.60
C TYR A 18 -0.05 12.72 7.68
N PHE A 19 0.88 12.57 6.73
CA PHE A 19 1.36 13.68 5.90
C PHE A 19 0.65 13.81 4.55
N GLN A 20 0.01 12.75 4.07
CA GLN A 20 -0.68 12.70 2.78
C GLN A 20 0.14 13.26 1.61
N PHE A 21 1.39 12.83 1.46
CA PHE A 21 2.32 13.34 0.44
C PHE A 21 1.82 13.25 -1.00
N ALA A 22 0.84 12.38 -1.27
CA ALA A 22 0.27 12.17 -2.59
C ALA A 22 -1.16 12.72 -2.74
N SER A 23 -1.67 13.50 -1.78
CA SER A 23 -2.98 14.14 -1.90
C SER A 23 -2.89 15.50 -2.60
N ASP A 24 -4.01 15.91 -3.17
CA ASP A 24 -4.26 17.21 -3.80
C ASP A 24 -4.77 18.27 -2.81
N LYS A 25 -4.74 17.97 -1.52
CA LYS A 25 -5.22 18.87 -0.47
C LYS A 25 -4.38 20.12 -0.35
N THR A 26 -5.06 21.22 -0.07
CA THR A 26 -4.43 22.49 0.31
C THR A 26 -3.76 22.39 1.68
N GLU A 27 -2.86 23.34 1.99
CA GLU A 27 -2.19 23.38 3.29
C GLU A 27 -3.17 23.49 4.47
N ALA A 28 -4.24 24.29 4.32
CA ALA A 28 -5.27 24.43 5.35
C ALA A 28 -5.96 23.10 5.65
N GLU A 29 -6.33 22.35 4.60
CA GLU A 29 -6.93 21.02 4.71
C GLU A 29 -5.95 20.00 5.29
N LEU A 30 -4.65 20.09 5.00
CA LEU A 30 -3.62 19.24 5.60
C LEU A 30 -3.42 19.54 7.10
N ILE A 31 -3.55 20.80 7.53
CA ILE A 31 -3.52 21.16 8.96
C ILE A 31 -4.74 20.57 9.66
N GLU A 32 -5.94 20.74 9.10
CA GLU A 32 -7.17 20.19 9.65
C GLU A 32 -7.12 18.66 9.70
N HIS A 33 -6.69 18.02 8.61
CA HIS A 33 -6.46 16.58 8.54
C HIS A 33 -5.56 16.09 9.68
N ARG A 34 -4.41 16.74 9.91
CA ARG A 34 -3.50 16.36 10.99
C ARG A 34 -4.14 16.49 12.37
N ARG A 35 -4.99 17.51 12.60
CA ARG A 35 -5.75 17.66 13.85
C ARG A 35 -6.75 16.52 14.03
N ASN A 36 -7.51 16.21 12.98
CA ASN A 36 -8.50 15.14 12.99
C ASN A 36 -7.86 13.77 13.23
N VAL A 37 -6.77 13.49 12.54
CA VAL A 37 -6.03 12.24 12.70
C VAL A 37 -5.37 12.13 14.07
N HIS A 38 -4.82 13.21 14.62
CA HIS A 38 -4.33 13.21 16.00
C HIS A 38 -5.45 12.91 17.02
N ALA A 39 -6.67 13.41 16.78
CA ALA A 39 -7.81 13.11 17.63
C ALA A 39 -8.20 11.62 17.57
N LEU A 40 -8.12 10.99 16.39
CA LEU A 40 -8.44 9.57 16.18
C LEU A 40 -7.34 8.62 16.68
N ASP A 41 -6.07 8.92 16.39
CA ASP A 41 -4.90 8.17 16.84
C ASP A 41 -3.81 9.14 17.33
N ARG A 42 -3.79 9.36 18.65
CA ARG A 42 -2.81 10.23 19.32
C ARG A 42 -1.36 9.80 19.12
N SER A 43 -1.12 8.54 18.78
CA SER A 43 0.23 8.00 18.62
C SER A 43 0.74 8.09 17.18
N LEU A 44 -0.15 8.26 16.19
CA LEU A 44 0.24 8.35 14.79
C LEU A 44 1.26 9.46 14.49
N PRO A 45 1.12 10.71 14.97
CA PRO A 45 2.11 11.76 14.71
C PRO A 45 3.53 11.35 15.11
N HIS A 46 3.67 10.69 16.26
CA HIS A 46 4.97 10.21 16.74
C HIS A 46 5.50 9.06 15.88
N ARG A 47 4.64 8.11 15.47
CA ARG A 47 5.05 7.02 14.57
C ARG A 47 5.47 7.55 13.19
N ALA A 48 4.66 8.43 12.60
CA ALA A 48 4.93 9.07 11.33
C ALA A 48 6.21 9.91 11.39
N GLY A 49 6.45 10.65 12.48
CA GLY A 49 7.68 11.39 12.70
C GLY A 49 8.92 10.49 12.74
N ARG A 50 8.84 9.34 13.45
CA ARG A 50 9.93 8.35 13.45
C ARG A 50 10.17 7.77 12.05
N ALA A 51 9.11 7.39 11.34
CA ALA A 51 9.20 6.89 9.97
C ALA A 51 9.82 7.93 9.02
N TYR A 52 9.47 9.21 9.17
CA TYR A 52 10.04 10.31 8.40
C TYR A 52 11.53 10.49 8.68
N ALA A 53 11.93 10.46 9.95
CA ALA A 53 13.33 10.53 10.33
C ALA A 53 14.17 9.37 9.75
N ARG A 54 13.60 8.16 9.65
CA ARG A 54 14.26 7.02 8.98
C ARG A 54 14.41 7.26 7.47
N LEU A 55 13.36 7.76 6.83
CA LEU A 55 13.34 8.08 5.40
C LEU A 55 14.43 9.10 5.06
N ILE A 56 14.52 10.20 5.82
CA ILE A 56 15.54 11.25 5.61
C ILE A 56 16.96 10.74 5.87
N ARG A 57 17.14 9.85 6.86
CA ARG A 57 18.43 9.20 7.11
C ARG A 57 18.80 8.13 6.07
N GLY A 58 17.89 7.80 5.16
CA GLY A 58 18.12 6.75 4.15
C GLY A 58 18.24 5.35 4.75
N GLU A 59 17.66 5.12 5.93
CA GLU A 59 17.65 3.81 6.56
C GLU A 59 16.94 2.79 5.66
N ARG A 60 17.55 1.61 5.49
CA ARG A 60 16.99 0.55 4.66
C ARG A 60 16.44 -0.58 5.51
N ALA A 61 15.12 -0.76 5.45
CA ALA A 61 14.49 -1.94 6.01
C ALA A 61 15.08 -3.19 5.34
N PRO A 62 15.36 -4.25 6.12
CA PRO A 62 15.80 -5.51 5.56
C PRO A 62 14.74 -6.04 4.59
N ALA A 63 15.18 -6.60 3.46
CA ALA A 63 14.28 -7.34 2.57
C ALA A 63 14.60 -8.82 2.66
N THR A 64 13.55 -9.63 2.72
CA THR A 64 13.65 -11.07 2.51
C THR A 64 14.21 -11.30 1.11
N SER A 65 15.28 -12.09 1.01
CA SER A 65 15.87 -12.49 -0.25
C SER A 65 15.89 -14.00 -0.37
N SER A 66 15.59 -14.48 -1.58
CA SER A 66 15.67 -15.88 -1.94
C SER A 66 16.83 -16.07 -2.92
N ALA A 67 17.60 -17.14 -2.73
CA ALA A 67 18.62 -17.56 -3.69
C ALA A 67 17.95 -18.31 -4.85
N LEU A 68 18.39 -18.03 -6.06
CA LEU A 68 18.03 -18.77 -7.26
C LEU A 68 19.02 -19.90 -7.53
N SER A 69 18.64 -20.82 -8.41
CA SER A 69 19.47 -21.97 -8.82
C SER A 69 20.77 -21.58 -9.51
N ASP A 70 20.85 -20.38 -10.08
CA ASP A 70 22.05 -19.82 -10.72
C ASP A 70 22.98 -19.07 -9.75
N GLY A 71 22.64 -19.06 -8.45
CA GLY A 71 23.39 -18.35 -7.40
C GLY A 71 23.05 -16.87 -7.27
N SER A 72 22.18 -16.30 -8.12
CA SER A 72 21.70 -14.94 -7.97
C SER A 72 20.71 -14.82 -6.80
N ARG A 73 20.52 -13.60 -6.27
CA ARG A 73 19.59 -13.33 -5.17
C ARG A 73 18.53 -12.34 -5.62
N ILE A 74 17.26 -12.70 -5.38
CA ILE A 74 16.12 -11.82 -5.62
C ILE A 74 15.56 -11.38 -4.27
N SER A 75 15.27 -10.08 -4.15
CA SER A 75 14.54 -9.52 -3.01
C SER A 75 13.29 -8.80 -3.49
N VAL A 76 12.14 -9.09 -2.89
CA VAL A 76 10.87 -8.42 -3.20
C VAL A 76 10.60 -7.36 -2.14
N ARG A 77 10.19 -6.17 -2.56
CA ARG A 77 9.82 -5.06 -1.68
C ARG A 77 8.45 -4.52 -2.08
N ALA A 78 7.55 -4.42 -1.11
CA ALA A 78 6.24 -3.84 -1.32
C ALA A 78 6.32 -2.31 -1.32
N ILE A 79 5.66 -1.69 -2.31
CA ILE A 79 5.38 -0.26 -2.32
C ILE A 79 3.89 -0.11 -2.07
N VAL A 80 3.54 0.67 -1.04
CA VAL A 80 2.15 0.92 -0.69
C VAL A 80 1.59 2.02 -1.59
N ARG A 81 0.46 1.73 -2.24
CA ARG A 81 -0.43 2.75 -2.81
C ARG A 81 -1.67 2.82 -1.92
N PRO A 82 -1.70 3.74 -0.95
CA PRO A 82 -2.70 3.74 0.11
C PRO A 82 -4.08 4.24 -0.33
N GLU A 83 -4.13 5.07 -1.39
CA GLU A 83 -5.40 5.44 -2.02
C GLU A 83 -5.98 4.26 -2.80
N ILE A 84 -7.27 3.99 -2.60
CA ILE A 84 -7.98 2.90 -3.29
C ILE A 84 -7.97 3.18 -4.79
N ASP A 85 -7.39 2.26 -5.56
CA ASP A 85 -7.49 2.31 -7.02
C ASP A 85 -8.85 1.76 -7.45
N PHE A 86 -9.86 2.65 -7.48
CA PHE A 86 -11.24 2.29 -7.87
C PHE A 86 -11.33 1.63 -9.25
N ARG A 87 -10.44 2.00 -10.18
CA ARG A 87 -10.39 1.40 -11.52
C ARG A 87 -9.94 -0.06 -11.43
N MET A 88 -8.92 -0.33 -10.64
CA MET A 88 -8.44 -1.69 -10.44
C MET A 88 -9.44 -2.53 -9.63
N LEU A 89 -10.09 -1.93 -8.64
CA LEU A 89 -11.18 -2.56 -7.89
C LEU A 89 -12.35 -2.94 -8.80
N ALA A 90 -12.82 -2.02 -9.65
CA ALA A 90 -13.90 -2.28 -10.60
C ALA A 90 -13.54 -3.42 -11.57
N LYS A 91 -12.30 -3.46 -12.06
CA LYS A 91 -11.80 -4.57 -12.89
C LYS A 91 -11.82 -5.90 -12.15
N ALA A 92 -11.37 -5.93 -10.90
CA ALA A 92 -11.35 -7.15 -10.09
C ALA A 92 -12.76 -7.68 -9.85
N LEU A 93 -13.72 -6.80 -9.53
CA LEU A 93 -15.12 -7.16 -9.36
C LEU A 93 -15.73 -7.71 -10.66
N LEU A 94 -15.48 -7.06 -11.79
CA LEU A 94 -15.96 -7.52 -13.10
C LEU A 94 -15.41 -8.90 -13.46
N TYR A 95 -14.10 -9.13 -13.29
CA TYR A 95 -13.50 -10.42 -13.56
C TYR A 95 -14.03 -11.52 -12.65
N THR A 96 -14.32 -11.20 -11.38
CA THR A 96 -14.89 -12.17 -10.44
C THR A 96 -16.30 -12.58 -10.87
N ALA A 97 -17.13 -11.62 -11.32
CA ALA A 97 -18.47 -11.90 -11.83
C ALA A 97 -18.43 -12.74 -13.12
N MET A 98 -17.52 -12.43 -14.06
CA MET A 98 -17.34 -13.21 -15.28
C MET A 98 -16.86 -14.65 -15.00
N ASP A 99 -15.95 -14.81 -14.04
CA ASP A 99 -15.45 -16.13 -13.64
C ASP A 99 -16.55 -16.97 -12.95
N GLN A 100 -17.40 -16.34 -12.14
CA GLN A 100 -18.57 -17.01 -11.55
C GLN A 100 -19.56 -17.49 -12.61
N GLU A 101 -19.89 -16.67 -13.61
CA GLU A 101 -20.83 -17.07 -14.66
C GLU A 101 -20.25 -18.18 -15.53
N LYS A 102 -18.95 -18.12 -15.85
CA LYS A 102 -18.28 -19.18 -16.59
C LYS A 102 -18.29 -20.51 -15.82
N ARG A 103 -17.98 -20.49 -14.52
CA ARG A 103 -18.04 -21.71 -13.69
C ARG A 103 -19.44 -22.30 -13.67
N ARG A 104 -20.46 -21.45 -13.59
CA ARG A 104 -21.86 -21.88 -13.62
C ARG A 104 -22.25 -22.50 -14.96
N SER A 105 -21.85 -21.91 -16.09
CA SER A 105 -22.10 -22.51 -17.41
C SER A 105 -21.39 -23.85 -17.58
N ASP A 106 -20.13 -23.94 -17.12
CA ASP A 106 -19.33 -25.18 -17.19
C ASP A 106 -19.95 -26.32 -16.34
N GLU A 107 -20.65 -25.98 -15.25
CA GLU A 107 -21.41 -26.92 -14.40
C GLU A 107 -22.75 -27.33 -15.05
N GLU A 108 -23.47 -26.41 -15.69
CA GLU A 108 -24.71 -26.68 -16.42
C GLU A 108 -24.47 -27.60 -17.64
N ASP A 109 -23.36 -27.40 -18.36
CA ASP A 109 -22.95 -28.23 -19.51
C ASP A 109 -22.49 -29.66 -19.11
N GLN A 110 -22.02 -29.86 -17.87
CA GLN A 110 -21.62 -31.18 -17.36
C GLN A 110 -22.80 -31.99 -16.79
N ALA A 111 -23.92 -31.33 -16.48
CA ALA A 111 -25.13 -31.95 -15.95
C ALA A 111 -26.14 -32.37 -17.03
N ALA A 112 -25.93 -31.95 -18.28
CA ALA A 112 -26.74 -32.27 -19.46
C ALA A 112 -26.17 -33.47 -20.24
#